data_AF-A0A920QWQ4-F1
#
_entry.id   AF-A0A920QWQ4-F1
#
_cell.length_a   1.000
_cell.length_b   1.000
_cell.length_c   1.000
_cell.angle_alpha   90.00
_cell.angle_beta   90.00
_cell.angle_gamma   90.00
#
_symmetry.space_group_name_H-M   'P 1'
#
loop_
_entity.id
_entity.type
_entity.pdbx_description
1 polymer ?
#
loop_
_entity_poly.entity_id
_entity_poly.type
_entity_poly.pdbx_seq_one_letter_code
_entity_poly.pdbx_strand_id
1 'polypeptide(L)'
;MPSNVLKFEGRLYTAYENNDPWHWPKGLRAFVLSADEDSDLLKASSWRKSNEVVFPGDPAGRVDGWMEGNIVVDSDGQLCSVMRIQPVLDGDARRESYMSGKTKYAIDKAAFLKIENEGRQLVNDPERWCVDLPGAMSKFTIFRDDIGGRYWLIANDMFTGPPRVHRNILSLFSSEDLSSWIRHKVLMEDRHEKTPEASAFKTGFQYADWQFDGDDIIYVVRTAYKGAPNYHDANRITFGRVEDFRKFSQSGELWHTDS
;
A
#
# COMPACT_ATOMS: atom_id res chain seq x y z
N MET A 1 -0.63 -7.37 -9.11
CA MET A 1 0.60 -6.78 -8.53
C MET A 1 0.98 -7.61 -7.31
N PRO A 2 2.24 -7.67 -6.84
CA PRO A 2 2.56 -8.42 -5.63
C PRO A 2 1.87 -7.78 -4.42
N SER A 3 1.03 -8.56 -3.77
CA SER A 3 0.44 -8.28 -2.46
C SER A 3 1.15 -9.14 -1.41
N ASN A 4 1.10 -8.73 -0.15
CA ASN A 4 1.67 -9.54 0.91
C ASN A 4 0.95 -10.90 1.01
N VAL A 5 1.68 -11.88 1.55
CA VAL A 5 1.14 -13.18 1.93
C VAL A 5 1.18 -13.25 3.44
N LEU A 6 0.03 -13.49 4.06
CA LEU A 6 -0.10 -13.63 5.50
C LEU A 6 -0.41 -15.08 5.86
N LYS A 7 0.34 -15.63 6.82
CA LYS A 7 -0.03 -16.86 7.52
C LYS A 7 -0.94 -16.51 8.70
N PHE A 8 -2.11 -17.12 8.79
CA PHE A 8 -3.02 -16.98 9.91
C PHE A 8 -3.83 -18.27 10.09
N GLU A 9 -3.87 -18.79 11.33
CA GLU A 9 -4.63 -20.00 11.69
C GLU A 9 -4.44 -21.19 10.71
N GLY A 10 -3.17 -21.51 10.38
CA GLY A 10 -2.82 -22.63 9.51
C GLY A 10 -3.12 -22.41 8.03
N ARG A 11 -3.42 -21.18 7.61
CA ARG A 11 -3.73 -20.85 6.22
C ARG A 11 -2.89 -19.68 5.72
N LEU A 12 -2.57 -19.70 4.43
CA LEU A 12 -1.96 -18.59 3.71
C LEU A 12 -3.06 -17.76 3.05
N TYR A 13 -2.96 -16.44 3.11
CA TYR A 13 -3.91 -15.50 2.53
C TYR A 13 -3.19 -14.47 1.65
N THR A 14 -3.80 -14.12 0.53
CA THR A 14 -3.30 -13.05 -0.34
C THR A 14 -4.45 -12.41 -1.13
N ALA A 15 -4.35 -11.10 -1.37
CA ALA A 15 -5.39 -10.31 -2.02
C ALA A 15 -5.18 -10.23 -3.54
N TYR A 16 -6.29 -10.16 -4.27
CA TYR A 16 -6.31 -9.99 -5.72
C TYR A 16 -7.51 -9.15 -6.15
N GLU A 17 -7.46 -8.67 -7.39
CA GLU A 17 -8.59 -8.03 -8.06
C GLU A 17 -8.88 -8.71 -9.40
N ASN A 18 -10.17 -8.91 -9.68
CA ASN A 18 -10.64 -9.30 -11.00
C ASN A 18 -10.98 -8.02 -11.79
N ASN A 19 -10.56 -7.96 -13.05
CA ASN A 19 -10.79 -6.81 -13.95
C ASN A 19 -11.61 -7.24 -15.18
N ASP A 20 -12.74 -7.89 -14.95
CA ASP A 20 -13.65 -8.35 -16.00
C ASP A 20 -15.08 -7.81 -15.75
N PRO A 21 -15.62 -6.93 -16.63
CA PRO A 21 -14.98 -6.39 -17.83
C PRO A 21 -13.87 -5.37 -17.50
N TRP A 22 -12.92 -5.21 -18.42
CA TRP A 22 -11.76 -4.33 -18.23
C TRP A 22 -12.16 -2.86 -18.10
N HIS A 23 -12.17 -2.36 -16.86
CA HIS A 23 -12.49 -0.96 -16.57
C HIS A 23 -11.65 -0.47 -15.39
N TRP A 24 -10.42 -0.05 -15.64
CA TRP A 24 -9.53 0.41 -14.58
C TRP A 24 -9.81 1.89 -14.21
N PRO A 25 -9.85 2.26 -12.92
CA PRO A 25 -9.77 1.41 -11.72
C PRO A 25 -11.14 0.91 -11.22
N LYS A 26 -12.24 1.53 -11.67
CA LYS A 26 -13.59 1.39 -11.10
C LYS A 26 -14.22 0.00 -11.21
N GLY A 27 -13.80 -0.77 -12.20
CA GLY A 27 -14.26 -2.15 -12.46
C GLY A 27 -13.50 -3.22 -11.69
N LEU A 28 -12.45 -2.87 -10.93
CA LEU A 28 -11.70 -3.83 -10.14
C LEU A 28 -12.57 -4.39 -9.00
N ARG A 29 -12.65 -5.71 -8.96
CA ARG A 29 -13.42 -6.45 -7.95
C ARG A 29 -12.46 -7.17 -7.02
N ALA A 30 -12.41 -6.75 -5.75
CA ALA A 30 -11.51 -7.32 -4.76
C ALA A 30 -11.95 -8.73 -4.38
N PHE A 31 -11.00 -9.64 -4.21
CA PHE A 31 -11.22 -10.96 -3.64
C PHE A 31 -9.94 -11.45 -2.94
N VAL A 32 -10.07 -12.48 -2.13
CA VAL A 32 -8.94 -13.12 -1.44
C VAL A 32 -8.81 -14.55 -1.92
N LEU A 33 -7.56 -14.99 -2.09
CA LEU A 33 -7.22 -16.40 -2.20
C LEU A 33 -6.65 -16.87 -0.87
N SER A 34 -7.08 -18.06 -0.43
CA SER A 34 -6.48 -18.73 0.71
C SER A 34 -6.19 -20.20 0.43
N ALA A 35 -5.10 -20.71 0.98
CA ALA A 35 -4.72 -22.12 0.93
C ALA A 35 -4.37 -22.61 2.33
N ASP A 36 -4.57 -23.90 2.59
CA ASP A 36 -3.98 -24.54 3.75
C ASP A 36 -2.45 -24.49 3.61
N GLU A 37 -1.74 -24.15 4.68
CA GLU A 37 -0.29 -23.96 4.60
C GLU A 37 0.49 -25.24 4.29
N ASP A 38 -0.08 -26.40 4.63
CA ASP A 38 0.52 -27.71 4.37
C ASP A 38 0.07 -28.31 3.03
N SER A 39 -0.76 -27.58 2.27
CA SER A 39 -1.23 -28.03 0.97
C SER A 39 -0.23 -27.79 -0.15
N ASP A 40 -0.38 -28.55 -1.23
CA ASP A 40 0.39 -28.37 -2.46
C ASP A 40 -0.05 -27.07 -3.17
N LEU A 41 0.69 -25.99 -2.95
CA LEU A 41 0.38 -24.65 -3.46
C LEU A 41 0.43 -24.57 -5.01
N LEU A 42 1.01 -25.56 -5.69
CA LEU A 42 1.03 -25.63 -7.16
C LEU A 42 -0.29 -26.14 -7.74
N LYS A 43 -1.18 -26.72 -6.92
CA LYS A 43 -2.50 -27.19 -7.36
C LYS A 43 -3.55 -26.11 -7.15
N ALA A 44 -4.24 -25.73 -8.22
CA ALA A 44 -5.35 -24.79 -8.15
C ALA A 44 -6.45 -25.21 -7.16
N SER A 45 -6.68 -26.52 -7.00
CA SER A 45 -7.67 -27.07 -6.05
C SER A 45 -7.30 -26.89 -4.58
N SER A 46 -6.03 -26.59 -4.25
CA SER A 46 -5.59 -26.25 -2.89
C SER A 46 -6.02 -24.85 -2.48
N TRP A 47 -6.31 -24.00 -3.47
CA TRP A 47 -6.71 -22.63 -3.27
C TRP A 47 -8.23 -22.48 -3.22
N ARG A 48 -8.67 -21.65 -2.29
CA ARG A 48 -10.05 -21.22 -2.10
C ARG A 48 -10.13 -19.75 -2.49
N LYS A 49 -11.15 -19.38 -3.25
CA LYS A 49 -11.46 -17.99 -3.61
C LYS A 49 -12.68 -17.51 -2.84
N SER A 50 -12.63 -16.28 -2.33
CA SER A 50 -13.82 -15.62 -1.76
C SER A 50 -14.83 -15.22 -2.84
N ASN A 51 -15.98 -14.66 -2.44
CA ASN A 51 -16.75 -13.81 -3.35
C ASN A 51 -15.91 -12.61 -3.84
N GLU A 52 -16.33 -12.02 -4.95
CA GLU A 52 -15.78 -10.77 -5.46
C GLU A 52 -16.61 -9.58 -4.93
N VAL A 53 -15.93 -8.56 -4.44
CA VAL A 53 -16.55 -7.32 -3.95
C VAL A 53 -16.27 -6.21 -4.95
N VAL A 54 -17.33 -5.54 -5.40
CA VAL A 54 -17.24 -4.38 -6.29
C VAL A 54 -17.00 -3.12 -5.47
N PHE A 55 -16.20 -2.20 -6.00
CA PHE A 55 -16.03 -0.88 -5.42
C PHE A 55 -17.39 -0.18 -5.22
N PRO A 56 -17.73 0.24 -3.99
CA PRO A 56 -19.08 0.73 -3.67
C PRO A 56 -19.38 2.12 -4.25
N GLY A 57 -18.36 2.80 -4.80
CA GLY A 57 -18.46 4.19 -5.25
C GLY A 57 -18.14 5.21 -4.16
N ASP A 58 -17.91 6.46 -4.56
CA ASP A 58 -17.81 7.60 -3.65
C ASP A 58 -18.82 8.68 -4.04
N PRO A 59 -19.86 8.92 -3.23
CA PRO A 59 -20.86 9.95 -3.51
C PRO A 59 -20.27 11.36 -3.66
N ALA A 60 -19.12 11.64 -3.02
CA ALA A 60 -18.44 12.92 -3.12
C ALA A 60 -17.60 13.04 -4.42
N GLY A 61 -17.46 11.97 -5.20
CA GLY A 61 -16.73 11.97 -6.46
C GLY A 61 -15.23 12.27 -6.31
N ARG A 62 -14.62 11.94 -5.17
CA ARG A 62 -13.20 12.17 -4.88
C ARG A 62 -12.31 10.99 -5.27
N VAL A 63 -12.88 9.77 -5.26
CA VAL A 63 -12.16 8.52 -5.54
C VAL A 63 -12.91 7.64 -6.55
N ASP A 64 -12.17 6.88 -7.36
CA ASP A 64 -12.67 6.18 -8.55
C ASP A 64 -12.52 4.65 -8.50
N GLY A 65 -11.85 4.11 -7.47
CA GLY A 65 -11.71 2.66 -7.32
C GLY A 65 -10.80 2.26 -6.16
N TRP A 66 -10.70 0.95 -5.93
CA TRP A 66 -9.74 0.33 -5.02
C TRP A 66 -8.84 -0.66 -5.74
N MET A 67 -7.67 -0.97 -5.18
CA MET A 67 -6.75 -1.99 -5.71
C MET A 67 -5.65 -2.35 -4.70
N GLU A 68 -4.80 -3.30 -5.07
CA GLU A 68 -3.55 -3.66 -4.40
C GLU A 68 -3.74 -3.96 -2.90
N GLY A 69 -4.73 -4.80 -2.60
CA GLY A 69 -5.06 -5.17 -1.22
C GLY A 69 -3.88 -5.76 -0.44
N ASN A 70 -3.84 -5.46 0.86
CA ASN A 70 -2.90 -6.03 1.83
C ASN A 70 -3.65 -6.81 2.90
N ILE A 71 -3.30 -8.07 3.11
CA ILE A 71 -3.92 -8.91 4.14
C ILE A 71 -3.28 -8.61 5.50
N VAL A 72 -4.08 -8.23 6.49
CA VAL A 72 -3.61 -7.89 7.83
C VAL A 72 -4.57 -8.48 8.87
N VAL A 73 -4.07 -8.84 10.05
CA VAL A 73 -4.91 -9.11 11.23
C VAL A 73 -5.03 -7.81 12.01
N ASP A 74 -6.24 -7.28 12.18
CA ASP A 74 -6.43 -6.02 12.90
C ASP A 74 -6.29 -6.16 14.42
N SER A 75 -6.47 -5.04 15.15
CA SER A 75 -6.34 -4.98 16.61
C SER A 75 -7.32 -5.89 17.35
N ASP A 76 -8.45 -6.23 16.73
CA ASP A 76 -9.47 -7.11 17.28
C ASP A 76 -9.24 -8.59 16.92
N GLY A 77 -8.14 -8.89 16.23
CA GLY A 77 -7.81 -10.25 15.78
C GLY A 77 -8.54 -10.66 14.50
N GLN A 78 -9.19 -9.73 13.80
CA GLN A 78 -9.94 -10.03 12.57
C GLN A 78 -9.04 -9.89 11.33
N LEU A 79 -9.13 -10.86 10.42
CA LEU A 79 -8.50 -10.74 9.12
C LEU A 79 -9.21 -9.67 8.27
N CYS A 80 -8.42 -8.78 7.68
CA CYS A 80 -8.89 -7.78 6.74
C CYS A 80 -7.97 -7.66 5.52
N SER A 81 -8.54 -7.17 4.42
CA SER A 81 -7.79 -6.69 3.25
C SER A 81 -7.84 -5.16 3.25
N VAL A 82 -6.69 -4.52 3.46
CA VAL A 82 -6.51 -3.07 3.42
C VAL A 82 -6.23 -2.66 1.99
N MET A 83 -7.18 -1.96 1.38
CA MET A 83 -7.18 -1.60 -0.02
C MET A 83 -6.63 -0.19 -0.23
N ARG A 84 -5.73 -0.04 -1.21
CA ARG A 84 -5.32 1.27 -1.74
C ARG A 84 -6.52 1.92 -2.44
N ILE A 85 -6.76 3.20 -2.18
CA ILE A 85 -7.82 3.96 -2.87
C ILE A 85 -7.23 4.81 -3.99
N GLN A 86 -7.82 4.71 -5.17
CA GLN A 86 -7.43 5.49 -6.33
C GLN A 86 -8.26 6.79 -6.38
N PRO A 87 -7.64 7.98 -6.28
CA PRO A 87 -8.36 9.24 -6.48
C PRO A 87 -8.89 9.34 -7.91
N VAL A 88 -9.99 10.08 -8.09
CA VAL A 88 -10.46 10.53 -9.41
C VAL A 88 -9.37 11.41 -10.01
N LEU A 89 -9.05 11.21 -11.30
CA LEU A 89 -8.06 12.01 -12.02
C LEU A 89 -8.72 12.66 -13.23
N ASP A 90 -8.49 13.96 -13.45
CA ASP A 90 -9.13 14.75 -14.51
C ASP A 90 -8.59 14.45 -15.93
N GLY A 91 -8.97 13.30 -16.51
CA GLY A 91 -8.77 13.02 -17.95
C GLY A 91 -7.34 13.28 -18.46
N ASP A 92 -7.18 13.94 -19.62
CA ASP A 92 -5.89 14.25 -20.24
C ASP A 92 -5.08 15.34 -19.51
N ALA A 93 -5.72 16.12 -18.62
CA ALA A 93 -5.02 17.06 -17.72
C ALA A 93 -4.33 16.32 -16.54
N ARG A 94 -4.41 14.98 -16.51
CA ARG A 94 -3.87 14.05 -15.52
C ARG A 94 -2.47 14.34 -15.04
N ARG A 95 -1.57 14.81 -15.89
CA ARG A 95 -0.14 14.94 -15.55
C ARG A 95 0.22 16.33 -15.06
N GLU A 96 -0.41 17.38 -15.60
CA GLU A 96 -0.20 18.75 -15.15
C GLU A 96 -1.00 19.05 -13.88
N SER A 97 -2.30 18.72 -13.83
CA SER A 97 -3.15 18.94 -12.64
C SER A 97 -2.61 18.21 -11.41
N TYR A 98 -2.31 16.92 -11.57
CA TYR A 98 -1.79 16.05 -10.53
C TYR A 98 -0.47 16.55 -9.95
N MET A 99 0.44 17.06 -10.79
CA MET A 99 1.77 17.52 -10.34
C MET A 99 1.77 18.99 -9.91
N SER A 100 0.74 19.77 -10.26
CA SER A 100 0.63 21.21 -9.95
C SER A 100 0.27 21.54 -8.50
N GLY A 101 0.00 20.54 -7.66
CA GLY A 101 -0.43 20.76 -6.26
C GLY A 101 -1.84 21.35 -6.11
N LYS A 102 -2.55 21.66 -7.20
CA LYS A 102 -3.95 22.13 -7.19
C LYS A 102 -4.93 20.97 -6.97
N THR A 103 -4.79 20.19 -5.89
CA THR A 103 -5.48 18.90 -5.79
C THR A 103 -6.73 18.91 -4.92
N LYS A 104 -7.85 18.51 -5.52
CA LYS A 104 -9.09 18.03 -4.87
C LYS A 104 -9.05 16.52 -4.55
N TYR A 105 -7.86 15.90 -4.65
CA TYR A 105 -7.71 14.45 -4.65
C TYR A 105 -7.49 13.92 -3.24
N ALA A 106 -8.27 12.90 -2.87
CA ALA A 106 -8.04 12.15 -1.65
C ALA A 106 -6.85 11.20 -1.87
N ILE A 107 -5.65 11.67 -1.52
CA ILE A 107 -4.44 10.85 -1.43
C ILE A 107 -4.34 10.21 -0.04
N ASP A 108 -3.45 9.23 0.10
CA ASP A 108 -3.19 8.57 1.39
C ASP A 108 -4.46 8.05 2.06
N LYS A 109 -5.36 7.52 1.23
CA LYS A 109 -6.59 6.90 1.68
C LYS A 109 -6.58 5.41 1.44
N ALA A 110 -7.12 4.67 2.40
CA ALA A 110 -7.39 3.25 2.29
C ALA A 110 -8.85 2.93 2.61
N ALA A 111 -9.28 1.73 2.25
CA ALA A 111 -10.53 1.15 2.73
C ALA A 111 -10.28 -0.27 3.20
N PHE A 112 -11.01 -0.71 4.21
CA PHE A 112 -10.88 -2.05 4.77
C PHE A 112 -12.00 -2.95 4.26
N LEU A 113 -11.65 -4.21 3.98
CA LEU A 113 -12.60 -5.27 3.71
C LEU A 113 -12.39 -6.38 4.74
N LYS A 114 -13.45 -6.84 5.40
CA LYS A 114 -13.40 -7.95 6.36
C LYS A 114 -13.29 -9.27 5.61
N ILE A 115 -12.42 -10.15 6.08
CA ILE A 115 -12.24 -11.51 5.57
C ILE A 115 -12.87 -12.46 6.58
N GLU A 116 -13.93 -13.12 6.15
CA GLU A 116 -14.74 -13.98 7.01
C GLU A 116 -14.74 -15.42 6.50
N ASN A 117 -15.13 -16.35 7.38
CA ASN A 117 -15.31 -17.75 7.04
C ASN A 117 -14.07 -18.34 6.34
N GLU A 118 -12.90 -18.15 6.95
CA GLU A 118 -11.59 -18.63 6.46
C GLU A 118 -11.28 -18.21 5.01
N GLY A 119 -11.64 -16.97 4.65
CA GLY A 119 -11.44 -16.43 3.30
C GLY A 119 -12.46 -16.90 2.27
N ARG A 120 -13.62 -17.44 2.69
CA ARG A 120 -14.76 -17.69 1.79
C ARG A 120 -15.55 -16.42 1.51
N GLN A 121 -15.53 -15.47 2.43
CA GLN A 121 -16.31 -14.24 2.33
C GLN A 121 -15.39 -13.03 2.49
N LEU A 122 -15.54 -12.08 1.58
CA LEU A 122 -14.95 -10.76 1.64
C LEU A 122 -16.10 -9.76 1.68
N VAL A 123 -16.11 -8.89 2.69
CA VAL A 123 -17.21 -7.97 2.98
C VAL A 123 -16.66 -6.56 3.13
N ASN A 124 -17.34 -5.57 2.54
CA ASN A 124 -16.94 -4.18 2.72
C ASN A 124 -17.09 -3.75 4.19
N ASP A 125 -16.10 -3.05 4.73
CA ASP A 125 -16.17 -2.45 6.06
C ASP A 125 -16.52 -0.96 5.94
N PRO A 126 -17.81 -0.58 6.04
CA PRO A 126 -18.22 0.81 5.85
C PRO A 126 -17.70 1.75 6.94
N GLU A 127 -17.34 1.24 8.12
CA GLU A 127 -16.80 2.04 9.23
C GLU A 127 -15.35 2.46 8.98
N ARG A 128 -14.61 1.65 8.21
CA ARG A 128 -13.22 1.87 7.82
C ARG A 128 -13.09 2.16 6.33
N TRP A 129 -14.00 2.99 5.83
CA TRP A 129 -14.01 3.49 4.46
C TRP A 129 -13.25 4.81 4.32
N CYS A 130 -12.33 4.89 3.35
CA CYS A 130 -11.59 6.11 3.00
C CYS A 130 -10.85 6.74 4.20
N VAL A 131 -10.24 5.89 5.04
CA VAL A 131 -9.44 6.27 6.21
C VAL A 131 -8.01 6.65 5.80
N ASP A 132 -7.32 7.38 6.67
CA ASP A 132 -5.94 7.81 6.43
C ASP A 132 -4.94 6.64 6.52
N LEU A 133 -4.05 6.53 5.52
CA LEU A 133 -2.97 5.54 5.50
C LEU A 133 -1.76 6.09 4.72
N PRO A 134 -0.55 6.18 5.33
CA PRO A 134 0.61 6.76 4.69
C PRO A 134 0.96 6.11 3.35
N GLY A 135 1.06 6.91 2.29
CA GLY A 135 1.47 6.45 0.96
C GLY A 135 0.41 5.66 0.18
N ALA A 136 -0.82 5.56 0.70
CA ALA A 136 -1.92 4.75 0.14
C ALA A 136 -2.49 5.26 -1.19
N MET A 137 -1.75 6.10 -1.90
CA MET A 137 -2.00 6.41 -3.32
C MET A 137 -1.10 5.58 -4.25
N SER A 138 -0.22 4.74 -3.70
CA SER A 138 0.68 3.81 -4.37
C SER A 138 0.69 2.46 -3.63
N LYS A 139 1.33 1.42 -4.19
CA LYS A 139 1.45 0.13 -3.52
C LYS A 139 2.19 0.30 -2.19
N PHE A 140 1.62 -0.25 -1.12
CA PHE A 140 2.23 -0.35 0.20
C PHE A 140 2.24 -1.80 0.70
N THR A 141 3.00 -2.08 1.76
CA THR A 141 2.97 -3.37 2.46
C THR A 141 2.95 -3.16 3.97
N ILE A 142 2.03 -3.82 4.64
CA ILE A 142 1.86 -3.81 6.10
C ILE A 142 2.13 -5.21 6.65
N PHE A 143 2.91 -5.30 7.72
CA PHE A 143 2.97 -6.49 8.56
C PHE A 143 2.85 -6.12 10.03
N ARG A 144 2.22 -6.99 10.80
CA ARG A 144 2.19 -6.91 12.26
C ARG A 144 3.45 -7.55 12.82
N ASP A 145 4.10 -6.85 13.73
CA ASP A 145 5.17 -7.36 14.57
C ASP A 145 4.57 -7.77 15.92
N ASP A 146 4.35 -9.07 16.11
CA ASP A 146 3.74 -9.60 17.34
C ASP A 146 4.66 -9.49 18.56
N ILE A 147 5.97 -9.32 18.36
CA ILE A 147 6.94 -9.11 19.45
C ILE A 147 6.87 -7.67 19.95
N GLY A 148 6.90 -6.71 19.02
CA GLY A 148 6.84 -5.28 19.32
C GLY A 148 5.42 -4.74 19.54
N GLY A 149 4.39 -5.50 19.18
CA GLY A 149 2.99 -5.11 19.30
C GLY A 149 2.58 -3.96 18.38
N ARG A 150 3.17 -3.86 17.18
CA ARG A 150 2.92 -2.75 16.22
C ARG A 150 2.75 -3.26 14.80
N TYR A 151 2.02 -2.51 13.99
CA TYR A 151 2.01 -2.63 12.55
C TYR A 151 3.13 -1.80 11.97
N TRP A 152 3.93 -2.39 11.10
CA TRP A 152 4.97 -1.69 10.35
C TRP A 152 4.54 -1.54 8.90
N LEU A 153 4.97 -0.44 8.29
CA LEU A 153 4.61 -0.05 6.94
C LEU A 153 5.83 0.56 6.26
N ILE A 154 6.18 0.05 5.09
CA ILE A 154 7.06 0.74 4.15
C ILE A 154 6.20 1.24 3.01
N ALA A 155 6.14 2.57 2.87
CA ALA A 155 5.33 3.23 1.88
C ALA A 155 6.01 4.49 1.37
N ASN A 156 5.56 4.96 0.21
CA ASN A 156 6.03 6.23 -0.31
C ASN A 156 5.49 7.38 0.54
N ASP A 157 6.39 8.23 1.02
CA ASP A 157 6.05 9.40 1.84
C ASP A 157 5.60 10.53 0.93
N MET A 158 4.32 10.84 0.96
CA MET A 158 3.67 11.73 0.00
C MET A 158 3.65 13.16 0.55
N PHE A 159 3.90 14.13 -0.32
CA PHE A 159 3.80 15.56 0.00
C PHE A 159 2.86 16.25 -0.97
N THR A 160 1.97 17.10 -0.45
CA THR A 160 0.92 17.77 -1.24
C THR A 160 1.37 19.09 -1.86
N GLY A 161 2.42 19.72 -1.33
CA GLY A 161 2.94 20.99 -1.83
C GLY A 161 3.57 20.90 -3.22
N PRO A 162 3.81 22.05 -3.89
CA PRO A 162 4.39 22.09 -5.22
C PRO A 162 5.93 21.94 -5.18
N PRO A 163 6.53 21.03 -5.95
CA PRO A 163 5.88 19.98 -6.71
C PRO A 163 5.53 18.78 -5.84
N ARG A 164 4.45 18.12 -6.23
CA ARG A 164 3.89 16.99 -5.50
C ARG A 164 4.89 15.83 -5.47
N VAL A 165 5.25 15.39 -4.28
CA VAL A 165 6.16 14.23 -4.08
C VAL A 165 5.28 13.01 -3.92
N HIS A 166 5.52 11.99 -4.75
CA HIS A 166 4.68 10.80 -4.75
C HIS A 166 5.43 9.49 -4.56
N ARG A 167 6.61 9.37 -5.16
CA ARG A 167 7.36 8.11 -5.14
C ARG A 167 8.84 8.31 -4.94
N ASN A 168 9.30 9.55 -4.85
CA ASN A 168 10.71 9.93 -4.72
C ASN A 168 11.17 10.03 -3.26
N ILE A 169 10.29 9.71 -2.30
CA ILE A 169 10.63 9.46 -0.90
C ILE A 169 9.97 8.14 -0.48
N LEU A 170 10.71 7.27 0.20
CA LEU A 170 10.25 6.02 0.78
C LEU A 170 10.57 6.06 2.27
N SER A 171 9.56 5.88 3.11
CA SER A 171 9.70 6.01 4.57
C SER A 171 9.17 4.75 5.29
N LEU A 172 9.69 4.55 6.50
CA LEU A 172 9.21 3.58 7.47
C LEU A 172 8.21 4.25 8.40
N PHE A 173 7.04 3.63 8.52
CA PHE A 173 5.97 4.04 9.41
C PHE A 173 5.60 2.88 10.34
N SER A 174 4.98 3.21 11.47
CA SER A 174 4.28 2.22 12.30
C SER A 174 2.97 2.73 12.86
N SER A 175 2.12 1.81 13.30
CA SER A 175 0.86 2.10 13.98
C SER A 175 0.61 1.05 15.06
N GLU A 176 -0.11 1.41 16.11
CA GLU A 176 -0.57 0.47 17.14
C GLU A 176 -1.97 -0.10 16.80
N ASP A 177 -2.73 0.60 15.96
CA ASP A 177 -4.18 0.40 15.77
C ASP A 177 -4.63 0.45 14.29
N LEU A 178 -3.68 0.47 13.34
CA LEU A 178 -3.89 0.65 11.90
C LEU A 178 -4.58 1.97 11.50
N SER A 179 -4.71 2.92 12.42
CA SER A 179 -5.44 4.18 12.22
C SER A 179 -4.54 5.39 12.44
N SER A 180 -3.81 5.39 13.55
CA SER A 180 -2.84 6.44 13.91
C SER A 180 -1.44 5.99 13.52
N TRP A 181 -0.81 6.70 12.59
CA TRP A 181 0.50 6.32 12.05
C TRP A 181 1.61 7.27 12.51
N ILE A 182 2.78 6.73 12.81
CA ILE A 182 3.99 7.45 13.16
C ILE A 182 5.00 7.28 12.02
N ARG A 183 5.58 8.38 11.53
CA ARG A 183 6.73 8.35 10.62
C ARG A 183 8.00 8.23 11.45
N HIS A 184 8.83 7.23 11.14
CA HIS A 184 10.06 6.95 11.89
C HIS A 184 11.33 7.35 11.14
N LYS A 185 11.47 6.96 9.88
CA LYS A 185 12.72 7.09 9.14
C LYS A 185 12.49 7.15 7.64
N VAL A 186 13.13 8.11 6.98
CA VAL A 186 13.27 8.11 5.52
C VAL A 186 14.30 7.05 5.13
N LEU A 187 13.87 6.05 4.36
CA LEU A 187 14.70 4.94 3.89
C LEU A 187 15.41 5.28 2.58
N MET A 188 14.68 5.91 1.66
CA MET A 188 15.20 6.36 0.37
C MET A 188 14.64 7.74 0.05
N GLU A 189 15.50 8.62 -0.47
CA GLU A 189 15.14 9.98 -0.86
C GLU A 189 15.95 10.36 -2.11
N ASP A 190 15.29 10.99 -3.08
CA ASP A 190 16.01 11.57 -4.20
C ASP A 190 16.73 12.86 -3.77
N ARG A 191 18.06 12.81 -3.82
CA ARG A 191 18.94 13.95 -3.58
C ARG A 191 19.73 14.39 -4.81
N HIS A 192 19.40 13.84 -5.98
CA HIS A 192 20.24 13.94 -7.18
C HIS A 192 19.60 14.72 -8.32
N GLU A 193 18.28 14.65 -8.49
CA GLU A 193 17.62 15.48 -9.50
C GLU A 193 17.79 16.97 -9.15
N LYS A 194 18.02 17.80 -10.18
CA LYS A 194 18.41 19.20 -9.99
C LYS A 194 17.29 20.06 -9.41
N THR A 195 16.03 19.65 -9.63
CA THR A 195 14.85 20.34 -9.12
C THR A 195 13.86 19.33 -8.57
N PRO A 196 13.05 19.73 -7.57
CA PRO A 196 11.96 18.89 -7.05
C PRO A 196 11.00 18.39 -8.15
N GLU A 197 10.77 19.16 -9.22
CA GLU A 197 9.88 18.77 -10.33
C GLU A 197 10.51 17.62 -11.11
N ALA A 198 11.80 17.74 -11.44
CA ALA A 198 12.53 16.68 -12.13
C ALA A 198 12.53 15.39 -11.31
N SER A 199 12.72 15.50 -9.99
CA SER A 199 12.61 14.39 -9.05
C SER A 199 11.23 13.72 -9.13
N ALA A 200 10.17 14.52 -9.00
CA ALA A 200 8.80 14.03 -9.00
C ALA A 200 8.41 13.36 -10.34
N PHE A 201 9.01 13.76 -11.47
CA PHE A 201 8.74 13.17 -12.79
C PHE A 201 9.63 11.97 -13.15
N LYS A 202 10.84 11.86 -12.59
CA LYS A 202 11.84 10.87 -13.04
C LYS A 202 12.24 9.86 -11.99
N THR A 203 12.04 10.16 -10.71
CA THR A 203 12.44 9.29 -9.61
C THR A 203 11.23 8.61 -8.97
N GLY A 204 11.35 7.30 -8.78
CA GLY A 204 10.34 6.48 -8.12
C GLY A 204 10.95 5.29 -7.41
N PHE A 205 10.77 5.23 -6.09
CA PHE A 205 11.05 4.12 -5.20
C PHE A 205 9.77 3.34 -4.98
N GLN A 206 9.39 2.55 -5.98
CA GLN A 206 8.05 2.04 -6.13
C GLN A 206 7.92 0.59 -5.68
N TYR A 207 6.68 0.20 -5.37
CA TYR A 207 6.32 -1.19 -5.12
C TYR A 207 7.23 -1.85 -4.08
N ALA A 208 7.65 -1.09 -3.06
CA ALA A 208 8.48 -1.61 -1.99
C ALA A 208 7.78 -2.80 -1.35
N ASP A 209 8.48 -3.92 -1.26
CA ASP A 209 8.00 -5.12 -0.56
C ASP A 209 9.08 -5.59 0.39
N TRP A 210 8.66 -6.14 1.53
CA TRP A 210 9.56 -6.33 2.65
C TRP A 210 9.13 -7.49 3.54
N GLN A 211 10.04 -8.00 4.35
CA GLN A 211 9.82 -9.08 5.32
C GLN A 211 10.64 -8.82 6.59
N PHE A 212 10.23 -9.42 7.71
CA PHE A 212 11.08 -9.51 8.89
C PHE A 212 12.21 -10.52 8.67
N ASP A 213 13.41 -10.19 9.13
CA ASP A 213 14.61 -11.02 9.13
C ASP A 213 15.18 -10.99 10.56
N GLY A 214 14.54 -11.75 11.46
CA GLY A 214 14.81 -11.70 12.90
C GLY A 214 14.44 -10.35 13.51
N ASP A 215 15.47 -9.59 13.93
CA ASP A 215 15.33 -8.24 14.50
C ASP A 215 15.39 -7.12 13.46
N ASP A 216 15.57 -7.49 12.19
CA ASP A 216 15.70 -6.56 11.07
C ASP A 216 14.47 -6.61 10.16
N ILE A 217 14.32 -5.56 9.35
CA ILE A 217 13.47 -5.58 8.15
C ILE A 217 14.37 -5.64 6.92
N ILE A 218 14.11 -6.56 5.99
CA ILE A 218 14.71 -6.56 4.66
C ILE A 218 13.66 -6.13 3.63
N TYR A 219 14.06 -5.34 2.64
CA TYR A 219 13.14 -4.83 1.63
C TYR A 219 13.76 -4.73 0.24
N VAL A 220 12.91 -4.87 -0.77
CA VAL A 220 13.24 -4.74 -2.19
C VAL A 220 12.33 -3.69 -2.81
N VAL A 221 12.90 -2.85 -3.68
CA VAL A 221 12.21 -1.72 -4.30
C VAL A 221 12.43 -1.71 -5.81
N ARG A 222 11.36 -1.48 -6.57
CA ARG A 222 11.48 -1.12 -8.00
C ARG A 222 11.91 0.34 -8.09
N THR A 223 13.12 0.57 -8.56
CA THR A 223 13.74 1.90 -8.52
C THR A 223 13.85 2.49 -9.92
N ALA A 224 13.04 3.51 -10.20
CA ALA A 224 13.23 4.45 -11.29
C ALA A 224 14.15 5.57 -10.79
N TYR A 225 15.36 5.67 -11.34
CA TYR A 225 16.33 6.66 -10.88
C TYR A 225 17.37 6.97 -11.96
N LYS A 226 18.04 8.13 -11.92
CA LYS A 226 19.21 8.51 -12.75
C LYS A 226 19.21 7.87 -14.15
N GLY A 227 18.38 8.40 -15.05
CA GLY A 227 18.21 7.88 -16.42
C GLY A 227 17.03 6.94 -16.62
N ALA A 228 16.14 6.79 -15.63
CA ALA A 228 14.85 6.15 -15.85
C ALA A 228 13.96 7.01 -16.78
N PRO A 229 13.10 6.40 -17.62
CA PRO A 229 12.20 7.15 -18.49
C PRO A 229 11.25 8.07 -17.72
N ASN A 230 10.73 7.59 -16.59
CA ASN A 230 9.86 8.32 -15.67
C ASN A 230 9.75 7.58 -14.33
N TYR A 231 9.06 8.19 -13.37
CA TYR A 231 8.85 7.65 -12.03
C TYR A 231 8.10 6.31 -11.97
N HIS A 232 7.46 5.83 -13.06
CA HIS A 232 6.79 4.52 -13.20
C HIS A 232 7.64 3.40 -13.84
N ASP A 233 8.65 3.77 -14.62
CA ASP A 233 9.43 2.83 -15.42
C ASP A 233 10.79 2.60 -14.75
N ALA A 234 10.81 1.70 -13.77
CA ALA A 234 12.00 1.35 -13.02
C ALA A 234 13.11 0.76 -13.93
N ASN A 235 14.34 1.23 -13.75
CA ASN A 235 15.54 0.75 -14.44
C ASN A 235 16.51 0.01 -13.49
N ARG A 236 16.13 -0.15 -12.21
CA ARG A 236 16.89 -0.86 -11.18
C ARG A 236 15.97 -1.59 -10.21
N ILE A 237 16.53 -2.58 -9.53
CA ILE A 237 15.98 -3.17 -8.31
C ILE A 237 16.97 -2.85 -7.19
N THR A 238 16.49 -2.26 -6.10
CA THR A 238 17.31 -1.92 -4.93
C THR A 238 16.92 -2.83 -3.77
N PHE A 239 17.91 -3.36 -3.05
CA PHE A 239 17.73 -4.10 -1.81
C PHE A 239 18.23 -3.25 -0.64
N GLY A 240 17.53 -3.30 0.49
CA GLY A 240 17.95 -2.64 1.71
C GLY A 240 17.58 -3.43 2.96
N ARG A 241 18.19 -3.02 4.08
CA ARG A 241 17.92 -3.54 5.42
C ARG A 241 17.71 -2.38 6.39
N VAL A 242 16.74 -2.51 7.28
CA VAL A 242 16.56 -1.67 8.46
C VAL A 242 16.94 -2.50 9.67
N GLU A 243 18.14 -2.28 10.17
CA GLU A 243 18.67 -3.02 11.32
C GLU A 243 17.94 -2.61 12.61
N ASP A 244 17.67 -3.58 13.48
CA ASP A 244 17.04 -3.39 14.80
C ASP A 244 15.81 -2.48 14.74
N PHE A 245 14.90 -2.71 13.78
CA PHE A 245 13.84 -1.76 13.43
C PHE A 245 12.95 -1.38 14.62
N ARG A 246 12.81 -2.28 15.61
CA ARG A 246 12.03 -2.04 16.83
C ARG A 246 12.55 -0.86 17.65
N LYS A 247 13.83 -0.48 17.54
CA LYS A 247 14.38 0.72 18.19
C LYS A 247 13.67 2.00 17.75
N PHE A 248 13.15 2.04 16.52
CA PHE A 248 12.42 3.20 16.02
C PHE A 248 11.09 3.43 16.72
N SER A 249 10.49 2.44 17.38
CA SER A 249 9.22 2.59 18.11
C SER A 249 9.24 3.68 19.19
N GLN A 250 10.44 4.06 19.66
CA GLN A 250 10.65 5.09 20.69
C GLN A 250 10.86 6.50 20.12
N SER A 251 10.84 6.67 18.80
CA SER A 251 11.20 7.91 18.12
C SER A 251 10.35 8.12 16.87
N GLY A 252 10.20 9.35 16.41
CA GLY A 252 9.41 9.65 15.21
C GLY A 252 8.38 10.72 15.49
N GLU A 253 7.58 11.01 14.48
CA GLU A 253 6.55 12.03 14.55
C GLU A 253 5.21 11.47 14.09
N LEU A 254 4.13 11.98 14.67
CA LEU A 254 2.79 11.66 14.22
C LEU A 254 2.69 12.05 12.74
N TRP A 255 2.31 11.09 11.91
CA TRP A 255 2.10 11.36 10.50
C TRP A 255 0.77 12.09 10.32
N HIS A 256 0.81 13.19 9.56
CA HIS A 256 -0.34 14.00 9.24
C HIS A 256 -0.50 14.06 7.72
N THR A 257 -1.75 14.13 7.26
CA THR A 257 -2.10 14.26 5.84
C THR A 257 -1.82 15.65 5.28
N ASP A 258 -1.54 16.62 6.15
CA ASP A 258 -1.18 17.99 5.80
C ASP A 258 0.34 18.20 5.93
N SER A 259 1.04 17.92 4.82
CA SER A 259 2.34 18.50 4.49
C SER A 259 2.30 19.01 3.06
#